data_AF-M6U5R0-F1
#
_entry.id   AF-M6U5R0-F1
#
_cell.length_a   1.000
_cell.length_b   1.000
_cell.length_c   1.000
_cell.angle_alpha   90.00
_cell.angle_beta   90.00
_cell.angle_gamma   90.00
#
_symmetry.space_group_name_H-M   'P 1'
#
loop_
_entity.id
_entity.type
_entity.pdbx_description
1 polymer ?
#
loop_
_entity_poly.entity_id
_entity_poly.type
_entity_poly.pdbx_seq_one_letter_code
_entity_poly.pdbx_strand_id
1 'polypeptide(L)'
;MGTKNNRKSKLEKEMENLSRQLKEKEIKPMEFAENFPVKVVRYSKKDVVQTAVAAYKKKYGAKAFNEIADDFDSVINVVRHFVIGYMTNLKDAYDALENVKGNKKAFGLLTQKAIDESLRVYPWLEDEYYLY
;
A
#
# COMPACT_ATOMS: atom_id res chain seq x y z
N MET A 1 22.51 2.22 -29.00
CA MET A 1 21.84 2.29 -27.68
C MET A 1 20.34 2.41 -27.92
N GLY A 2 19.58 1.33 -27.74
CA GLY A 2 18.14 1.34 -28.02
C GLY A 2 17.39 2.12 -26.95
N THR A 3 16.64 3.14 -27.38
CA THR A 3 15.64 3.83 -26.57
C THR A 3 14.66 2.78 -26.01
N LYS A 4 14.77 2.46 -24.71
CA LYS A 4 13.74 1.67 -24.02
C LYS A 4 12.42 2.42 -24.17
N ASN A 5 11.53 1.87 -24.99
CA ASN A 5 10.17 2.36 -25.14
C ASN A 5 9.49 2.29 -23.76
N ASN A 6 9.48 3.39 -23.01
CA ASN A 6 8.76 3.55 -21.74
C ASN A 6 7.25 3.69 -22.04
N ARG A 7 6.66 2.68 -22.68
CA ARG A 7 5.21 2.60 -22.83
C ARG A 7 4.62 2.27 -21.47
N LYS A 8 3.91 3.23 -20.90
CA LYS A 8 3.13 3.04 -19.68
C LYS A 8 2.21 1.82 -19.81
N SER A 9 2.11 1.04 -18.75
CA SER A 9 1.23 -0.12 -18.70
C SER A 9 -0.23 0.31 -18.82
N LYS A 10 -1.12 -0.62 -19.21
CA LYS A 10 -2.57 -0.34 -19.28
C LYS A 10 -3.10 0.23 -17.96
N LEU A 11 -2.57 -0.30 -16.84
CA LEU A 11 -3.03 0.07 -15.51
C LEU A 11 -2.48 1.42 -15.05
N GLU A 12 -1.24 1.75 -15.38
CA GLU A 12 -0.70 3.10 -15.15
C GLU A 12 -1.54 4.17 -15.85
N LYS A 13 -1.96 3.90 -17.10
CA LYS A 13 -2.84 4.80 -17.85
C LYS A 13 -4.20 4.96 -17.18
N GLU A 14 -4.75 3.90 -16.62
CA GLU A 14 -6.03 3.91 -15.92
C GLU A 14 -5.95 4.72 -14.62
N MET A 15 -4.91 4.51 -13.81
CA MET A 15 -4.63 5.30 -12.60
C MET A 15 -4.47 6.79 -12.92
N GLU A 16 -3.72 7.12 -13.97
CA GLU A 16 -3.54 8.50 -14.42
C GLU A 16 -4.83 9.14 -14.89
N ASN A 17 -5.64 8.40 -15.66
CA ASN A 17 -6.93 8.90 -16.12
C ASN A 17 -7.86 9.18 -14.92
N LEU A 18 -8.01 8.23 -13.99
CA LEU A 18 -8.82 8.43 -12.78
C LEU A 18 -8.32 9.64 -11.96
N SER A 19 -7.01 9.79 -11.84
CA SER A 19 -6.41 10.92 -11.12
C SER A 19 -6.69 12.26 -11.82
N ARG A 20 -6.65 12.30 -13.15
CA ARG A 20 -7.03 13.47 -13.95
C ARG A 20 -8.50 13.81 -13.74
N GLN A 21 -9.39 12.83 -13.92
CA GLN A 21 -10.84 13.00 -13.75
C GLN A 21 -11.19 13.54 -12.36
N LEU A 22 -10.50 13.04 -11.32
CA LEU A 22 -10.68 13.53 -9.95
C LEU A 22 -10.24 15.00 -9.81
N LYS A 23 -9.07 15.38 -10.36
CA LYS A 23 -8.55 16.75 -10.31
C LYS A 23 -9.44 17.74 -11.05
N GLU A 24 -9.98 17.33 -12.20
CA GLU A 24 -10.91 18.11 -13.01
C GLU A 24 -12.35 18.09 -12.45
N LYS A 25 -12.58 17.38 -11.33
CA LYS A 25 -13.88 17.22 -10.66
C LYS A 25 -14.94 16.55 -11.55
N GLU A 26 -14.51 15.77 -12.54
CA GLU A 26 -15.38 14.94 -13.38
C GLU A 26 -15.97 13.78 -12.56
N ILE A 27 -15.22 13.26 -11.60
CA ILE A 27 -15.65 12.20 -10.68
C ILE A 27 -15.55 12.64 -9.22
N LYS A 28 -16.37 12.03 -8.36
CA LYS A 28 -16.29 12.26 -6.91
C LYS A 28 -15.15 11.45 -6.29
N PRO A 29 -14.61 11.86 -5.12
CA PRO A 29 -13.55 11.11 -4.43
C PRO A 29 -13.92 9.64 -4.13
N MET A 30 -15.19 9.37 -3.79
CA MET A 30 -15.66 8.00 -3.54
C MET A 30 -15.64 7.16 -4.82
N GLU A 31 -16.10 7.72 -5.93
CA GLU A 31 -16.09 7.06 -7.23
C GLU A 31 -14.66 6.81 -7.71
N PHE A 32 -13.74 7.74 -7.46
CA PHE A 32 -12.31 7.51 -7.63
C PHE A 32 -11.84 6.30 -6.81
N ALA A 33 -12.14 6.25 -5.51
CA ALA A 33 -11.70 5.16 -4.63
C ALA A 33 -12.27 3.79 -5.01
N GLU A 34 -13.53 3.75 -5.43
CA GLU A 34 -14.21 2.53 -5.92
C GLU A 34 -13.50 1.98 -7.17
N ASN A 35 -13.18 2.86 -8.13
CA ASN A 35 -12.61 2.48 -9.42
C ASN A 35 -11.08 2.38 -9.44
N PHE A 36 -10.38 2.98 -8.47
CA PHE A 36 -8.92 2.96 -8.46
C PHE A 36 -8.39 1.53 -8.30
N PRO A 37 -7.52 1.06 -9.21
CA PRO A 37 -6.96 -0.27 -9.13
C PRO A 37 -5.90 -0.32 -8.02
N VAL A 38 -6.08 -1.23 -7.07
CA VAL A 38 -5.10 -1.47 -6.01
C VAL A 38 -4.21 -2.65 -6.41
N LYS A 39 -2.92 -2.52 -6.16
CA LYS A 39 -1.92 -3.56 -6.44
C LYS A 39 -0.97 -3.72 -5.28
N VAL A 40 -0.49 -4.95 -5.13
CA VAL A 40 0.61 -5.28 -4.21
C VAL A 40 1.73 -5.93 -5.03
N VAL A 41 2.95 -5.41 -4.89
CA VAL A 41 4.14 -6.00 -5.51
C VAL A 41 4.47 -7.31 -4.81
N ARG A 42 4.75 -8.36 -5.58
CA ARG A 42 5.00 -9.70 -5.06
C ARG A 42 6.49 -10.01 -4.94
N TYR A 43 6.93 -10.34 -3.73
CA TYR A 43 8.25 -10.88 -3.41
C TYR A 43 8.11 -12.15 -2.57
N SER A 44 9.22 -12.83 -2.27
CA SER A 44 9.19 -14.00 -1.39
C SER A 44 8.87 -13.58 0.06
N LYS A 45 8.22 -14.45 0.85
CA LYS A 45 7.94 -14.20 2.28
C LYS A 45 9.22 -13.79 3.03
N LYS A 46 10.33 -14.48 2.77
CA LYS A 46 11.63 -14.20 3.39
C LYS A 46 12.10 -12.78 3.08
N ASP A 47 12.06 -12.36 1.82
CA ASP A 47 12.54 -11.03 1.41
C ASP A 47 11.66 -9.93 1.99
N VAL A 48 10.34 -10.12 2.01
CA VAL A 48 9.38 -9.18 2.60
C VAL A 48 9.65 -8.99 4.09
N VAL A 49 9.75 -10.08 4.85
CA VAL A 49 10.01 -10.03 6.30
C VAL A 49 11.36 -9.39 6.59
N GLN A 50 12.43 -9.80 5.90
CA GLN A 50 13.76 -9.24 6.10
C GLN A 50 13.80 -7.75 5.79
N THR A 51 13.17 -7.32 4.69
CA THR A 51 13.16 -5.91 4.28
C THR A 51 12.34 -5.06 5.25
N ALA A 52 11.16 -5.53 5.67
CA ALA A 52 10.30 -4.83 6.61
C ALA A 52 10.99 -4.62 7.97
N VAL A 53 11.60 -5.67 8.52
CA VAL A 53 12.32 -5.61 9.79
C VAL A 53 13.54 -4.71 9.69
N ALA A 54 14.31 -4.80 8.60
CA ALA A 54 15.44 -3.91 8.37
C ALA A 54 15.01 -2.43 8.26
N ALA A 55 13.90 -2.16 7.56
CA ALA A 55 13.33 -0.82 7.46
C ALA A 55 12.88 -0.29 8.83
N TYR A 56 12.23 -1.12 9.66
CA TYR A 56 11.83 -0.76 11.02
C TYR A 56 13.05 -0.43 11.89
N LYS A 57 14.05 -1.32 11.93
CA LYS A 57 15.29 -1.10 12.68
C LYS A 57 16.03 0.16 12.22
N LYS A 58 16.04 0.45 10.92
CA LYS A 58 16.64 1.68 10.37
C LYS A 58 15.90 2.93 10.82
N LYS A 59 14.57 2.87 10.92
CA LYS A 59 13.71 4.02 11.27
C LYS A 59 13.67 4.30 12.78
N TYR A 60 13.57 3.26 13.60
CA TYR A 60 13.35 3.36 15.06
C TYR A 60 14.56 2.97 15.91
N GLY A 61 15.61 2.44 15.28
CA GLY A 61 16.85 2.03 15.96
C GLY A 61 16.83 0.60 16.49
N ALA A 62 18.01 0.15 16.93
CA ALA A 62 18.22 -1.21 17.42
C ALA A 62 17.46 -1.51 18.73
N LYS A 63 17.28 -0.51 19.59
CA LYS A 63 16.57 -0.68 20.86
C LYS A 63 15.10 -1.06 20.62
N ALA A 64 14.37 -0.26 19.84
CA ALA A 64 12.98 -0.53 19.48
C ALA A 64 12.81 -1.86 18.73
N PHE A 65 13.78 -2.21 17.87
CA PHE A 65 13.78 -3.52 17.22
C PHE A 65 13.91 -4.67 18.23
N ASN A 66 14.84 -4.58 19.17
CA ASN A 66 15.04 -5.63 20.18
C ASN A 66 13.82 -5.79 21.10
N GLU A 67 13.05 -4.71 21.34
CA GLU A 67 11.81 -4.75 22.13
C GLU A 67 10.70 -5.58 21.45
N ILE A 68 10.72 -5.68 20.12
CA ILE A 68 9.73 -6.46 19.35
C ILE A 68 10.27 -7.78 18.79
N ALA A 69 11.58 -8.02 18.85
CA ALA A 69 12.23 -9.10 18.08
C ALA A 69 11.75 -10.50 18.47
N ASP A 70 11.40 -10.70 19.74
CA ASP A 70 10.92 -11.97 20.28
C ASP A 70 9.39 -12.08 20.28
N ASP A 71 8.69 -11.03 19.86
CA ASP A 71 7.24 -10.99 19.75
C ASP A 71 6.81 -11.14 18.28
N PHE A 72 6.35 -12.34 17.94
CA PHE A 72 5.91 -12.68 16.58
C PHE A 72 4.80 -11.75 16.10
N ASP A 73 3.86 -11.38 16.97
CA ASP A 73 2.69 -10.56 16.61
C ASP A 73 3.13 -9.12 16.33
N SER A 74 4.05 -8.58 17.15
CA SER A 74 4.69 -7.29 16.87
C SER A 74 5.47 -7.28 15.56
N VAL A 75 6.24 -8.34 15.27
CA VAL A 75 6.97 -8.46 14.00
C VAL A 75 6.01 -8.55 12.82
N ILE A 76 4.96 -9.37 12.89
CA ILE A 76 3.95 -9.48 11.84
C ILE A 76 3.24 -8.14 11.62
N ASN A 77 2.94 -7.40 12.69
CA ASN A 77 2.34 -6.07 12.57
C ASN A 77 3.27 -5.09 11.84
N VAL A 78 4.58 -5.12 12.12
CA VAL A 78 5.56 -4.34 11.34
C VAL A 78 5.55 -4.73 9.86
N VAL A 79 5.49 -6.03 9.57
CA VAL A 79 5.46 -6.53 8.19
C VAL A 79 4.17 -6.13 7.48
N ARG A 80 3.00 -6.22 8.12
CA ARG A 80 1.71 -5.76 7.57
C ARG A 80 1.78 -4.28 7.19
N HIS A 81 2.24 -3.43 8.11
CA HIS A 81 2.39 -1.99 7.85
C HIS A 81 3.35 -1.73 6.70
N PHE A 82 4.44 -2.50 6.61
CA PHE A 82 5.38 -2.38 5.51
C PHE A 82 4.76 -2.73 4.16
N VAL A 83 4.04 -3.86 4.08
CA VAL A 83 3.37 -4.30 2.86
C VAL A 83 2.34 -3.26 2.40
N ILE A 84 1.45 -2.83 3.30
CA ILE A 84 0.39 -1.87 2.97
C ILE A 84 1.00 -0.53 2.55
N GLY A 85 2.00 -0.02 3.28
CA GLY A 85 2.54 1.32 3.07
C GLY A 85 3.55 1.44 1.93
N TYR A 86 4.30 0.38 1.64
CA TYR A 86 5.46 0.45 0.73
C TYR A 86 5.41 -0.54 -0.43
N MET A 87 4.57 -1.56 -0.36
CA MET A 87 4.44 -2.56 -1.41
C MET A 87 3.16 -2.40 -2.22
N THR A 88 2.28 -1.47 -1.81
CA THR A 88 1.09 -1.12 -2.57
C THR A 88 1.28 0.17 -3.37
N ASN A 89 0.38 0.41 -4.32
CA ASN A 89 0.22 1.70 -4.98
C ASN A 89 -0.68 2.68 -4.20
N LEU A 90 -0.88 2.47 -2.89
CA LEU A 90 -1.72 3.33 -2.05
C LEU A 90 -1.18 4.76 -1.99
N LYS A 91 0.15 4.93 -2.09
CA LYS A 91 0.78 6.25 -2.17
C LYS A 91 0.30 7.04 -3.39
N ASP A 92 0.21 6.41 -4.56
CA ASP A 92 -0.26 7.10 -5.77
C ASP A 92 -1.70 7.59 -5.59
N ALA A 93 -2.53 6.79 -4.93
CA ALA A 93 -3.91 7.14 -4.60
C ALA A 93 -3.99 8.26 -3.56
N TYR A 94 -3.12 8.25 -2.54
CA TYR A 94 -3.00 9.30 -1.55
C TYR A 94 -2.64 10.64 -2.19
N ASP A 95 -1.61 10.63 -3.05
CA ASP A 95 -1.14 11.83 -3.76
C ASP A 95 -2.24 12.38 -4.70
N ALA A 96 -3.04 11.51 -5.33
CA ALA A 96 -4.16 11.94 -6.16
C ALA A 96 -5.31 12.59 -5.36
N LEU A 97 -5.52 12.17 -4.12
CA LEU A 97 -6.54 12.69 -3.21
C LEU A 97 -6.05 13.91 -2.39
N GLU A 98 -4.79 14.28 -2.51
CA GLU A 98 -4.22 15.42 -1.80
C GLU A 98 -4.99 16.69 -2.15
N ASN A 99 -5.36 17.48 -1.14
CA ASN A 99 -6.13 18.72 -1.29
C ASN A 99 -7.55 18.58 -1.87
N VAL A 100 -8.09 17.36 -2.02
CA VAL A 100 -9.47 17.13 -2.49
C VAL A 100 -10.45 17.06 -1.30
N LYS A 101 -11.54 17.84 -1.33
CA LYS A 101 -12.59 17.79 -0.30
C LYS A 101 -13.27 16.41 -0.30
N GLY A 102 -13.31 15.76 0.87
CA GLY A 102 -13.86 14.41 1.01
C GLY A 102 -12.82 13.29 0.88
N ASN A 103 -11.54 13.64 0.76
CA ASN A 103 -10.43 12.70 0.65
C ASN A 103 -10.38 11.64 1.76
N LYS A 104 -10.66 11.98 3.02
CA LYS A 104 -10.55 11.06 4.17
C LYS A 104 -11.37 9.79 3.98
N LYS A 105 -12.63 9.93 3.54
CA LYS A 105 -13.53 8.77 3.36
C LYS A 105 -13.09 7.91 2.18
N ALA A 106 -12.72 8.55 1.06
CA ALA A 106 -12.19 7.87 -0.12
C ALA A 106 -10.89 7.12 0.20
N PHE A 107 -9.99 7.74 0.95
CA PHE A 107 -8.72 7.14 1.37
C PHE A 107 -8.92 5.98 2.34
N GLY A 108 -9.93 6.05 3.22
CA GLY A 108 -10.33 4.93 4.06
C GLY A 108 -10.71 3.68 3.25
N LEU A 109 -11.52 3.86 2.19
CA LEU A 109 -11.87 2.77 1.29
C LEU A 109 -10.65 2.20 0.56
N LEU A 110 -9.74 3.06 0.09
CA LEU A 110 -8.51 2.63 -0.58
C LEU A 110 -7.59 1.86 0.35
N THR A 111 -7.51 2.28 1.61
CA THR A 111 -6.75 1.57 2.65
C THR A 111 -7.33 0.18 2.88
N GLN A 112 -8.65 0.05 3.00
CA GLN A 112 -9.29 -1.26 3.15
C GLN A 112 -8.99 -2.16 1.94
N LYS A 113 -9.17 -1.64 0.71
CA LYS A 113 -8.83 -2.39 -0.52
C LYS A 113 -7.36 -2.80 -0.56
N ALA A 114 -6.45 -1.96 -0.06
CA ALA A 114 -5.02 -2.27 0.04
C ALA A 114 -4.73 -3.36 1.07
N ILE A 115 -5.46 -3.39 2.18
CA ILE A 115 -5.37 -4.47 3.15
C ILE A 115 -5.87 -5.78 2.54
N ASP A 116 -7.07 -5.78 1.96
CA ASP A 116 -7.68 -6.98 1.37
C ASP A 116 -6.79 -7.58 0.27
N GLU A 117 -6.24 -6.73 -0.60
CA GLU A 117 -5.31 -7.16 -1.66
C GLU A 117 -3.97 -7.66 -1.08
N SER A 118 -3.50 -7.07 0.03
CA SER A 118 -2.30 -7.54 0.73
C SER A 118 -2.50 -8.92 1.33
N LEU A 119 -3.65 -9.19 1.96
CA LEU A 119 -4.01 -10.50 2.48
C LEU A 119 -4.18 -11.52 1.35
N ARG A 120 -4.75 -11.12 0.21
CA ARG A 120 -4.86 -11.99 -0.98
C ARG A 120 -3.49 -12.41 -1.53
N VAL A 121 -2.52 -11.49 -1.57
CA VAL A 121 -1.16 -11.75 -2.10
C VAL A 121 -0.28 -12.45 -1.06
N TYR A 122 -0.45 -12.13 0.22
CA TYR A 122 0.28 -12.69 1.35
C TYR A 122 -0.67 -13.20 2.44
N PRO A 123 -1.32 -14.38 2.25
CA PRO A 123 -2.29 -14.91 3.20
C PRO A 123 -1.73 -15.14 4.61
N TRP A 124 -0.42 -15.38 4.72
CA TRP A 124 0.28 -15.52 6.01
C TRP A 124 0.36 -14.22 6.83
N LEU A 125 -0.12 -13.09 6.29
CA LEU A 125 -0.35 -11.88 7.07
C LEU A 125 -1.66 -11.94 7.87
N GLU A 126 -2.55 -12.89 7.62
CA GLU A 126 -3.89 -12.94 8.24
C GLU A 126 -3.89 -13.40 9.69
N ASP A 127 -2.80 -13.96 10.21
CA ASP A 127 -2.75 -14.72 11.49
C ASP A 127 -3.16 -13.96 12.78
N GLU A 128 -3.71 -12.73 12.71
CA GLU A 128 -4.43 -12.07 13.82
C GLU A 128 -5.54 -11.10 13.36
N TYR A 129 -6.10 -11.20 12.15
CA TYR A 129 -7.07 -10.22 11.63
C TYR A 129 -8.46 -10.24 12.34
N TYR A 130 -8.58 -10.95 13.47
CA TYR A 130 -9.80 -11.09 14.29
C TYR A 130 -9.62 -10.74 15.77
N LEU A 131 -8.70 -9.84 16.11
CA LEU A 131 -8.67 -9.25 17.45
C LEU A 131 -8.69 -7.71 17.33
N TYR A 132 -9.82 -7.14 17.79
CA TYR A 132 -10.21 -5.72 17.95
C TYR A 132 -11.22 -5.16 16.93
#